data_AF-A0A4R4J654-F1
#
_entry.id   AF-A0A4R4J654-F1
#
_cell.length_a   1.000
_cell.length_b   1.000
_cell.length_c   1.000
_cell.angle_alpha   90.00
_cell.angle_beta   90.00
_cell.angle_gamma   90.00
#
_symmetry.space_group_name_H-M   'P 1'
#
loop_
_entity.id
_entity.type
_entity.pdbx_description
1 polymer ?
#
loop_
_entity_poly.entity_id
_entity_poly.type
_entity_poly.pdbx_seq_one_letter_code
_entity_poly.pdbx_strand_id
1 'polypeptide(L)'
;MKKQLKHLLKKWFPTIHPLPAKRLARWEKEILAVPPDIKDKETIKHVEILDYLDNKECRIRNTQRRARSIALIPVTLGIISSLILNIHGFIEDRKNNEVGIHNWIALVKKKYGEEFYLRNDLPDYMEDARYIGNDKDISLRKYLHYRYNYYLYSDSFLKIDIGFLLLYLLIIPPFVWAIFFSRRQAPLIIDRERQIFYTWYKGKAYAARYPQVGMAEKTNIFPQSLRPG
;
A
#
# COMPACT_ATOMS: atom_id res chain seq x y z
N MET A 1 -1.02 17.02 25.96
CA MET A 1 -0.88 16.52 24.57
C MET A 1 -2.08 15.75 24.01
N LYS A 2 -2.65 14.73 24.69
CA LYS A 2 -3.76 13.91 24.12
C LYS A 2 -5.05 14.68 23.77
N LYS A 3 -5.41 15.74 24.51
CA LYS A 3 -6.66 16.50 24.28
C LYS A 3 -6.60 17.37 23.02
N GLN A 4 -5.50 18.08 22.79
CA GLN A 4 -5.34 18.93 21.61
C GLN A 4 -5.26 18.11 20.31
N LEU A 5 -4.56 16.97 20.32
CA LEU A 5 -4.52 16.06 19.17
C LEU A 5 -5.92 15.51 18.83
N LYS A 6 -6.71 15.13 19.85
CA LYS A 6 -8.12 14.74 19.66
C LYS A 6 -8.96 15.87 19.07
N HIS A 7 -8.73 17.11 19.51
CA HIS A 7 -9.48 18.26 19.03
C HIS A 7 -9.15 18.58 17.56
N LEU A 8 -7.88 18.48 17.18
CA LEU A 8 -7.43 18.68 15.80
C LEU A 8 -7.97 17.59 14.87
N LEU A 9 -7.93 16.32 15.29
CA LEU A 9 -8.54 15.21 14.55
C LEU A 9 -10.05 15.40 14.34
N LYS A 10 -10.78 15.90 15.33
CA LYS A 10 -12.22 16.16 15.23
C LYS A 10 -12.57 17.36 14.34
N LYS A 11 -11.65 18.32 14.21
CA LYS A 11 -11.80 19.50 13.33
C LYS A 11 -11.59 19.11 11.86
N TRP A 12 -10.62 18.24 11.59
CA TRP A 12 -10.30 17.78 10.24
C TRP A 12 -11.20 16.63 9.75
N PHE A 13 -11.74 15.83 10.67
CA PHE A 13 -12.73 14.80 10.39
C PHE A 13 -14.00 15.10 11.20
N PRO A 14 -14.86 16.02 10.74
CA PRO A 14 -16.14 16.25 11.39
C PRO A 14 -16.89 14.92 11.44
N THR A 15 -17.17 14.43 12.66
CA THR A 15 -18.07 13.30 12.84
C THR A 15 -19.38 13.65 12.17
N ILE A 16 -19.72 12.91 11.11
CA ILE A 16 -21.02 12.92 10.43
C ILE A 16 -22.10 13.01 11.53
N HIS A 17 -22.94 14.04 11.45
CA HIS A 17 -23.97 14.33 12.44
C HIS A 17 -24.70 13.05 12.83
N PRO A 18 -24.86 12.72 14.14
CA PRO A 18 -25.82 11.71 14.51
C PRO A 18 -27.20 12.26 14.14
N LEU A 19 -27.83 11.77 13.07
CA LEU A 19 -29.24 12.07 12.89
C LEU A 19 -29.98 11.51 14.12
N PRO A 20 -30.81 12.32 14.79
CA PRO A 20 -31.50 11.86 15.98
C PRO A 20 -32.40 10.69 15.59
N ALA A 21 -32.28 9.55 16.28
CA ALA A 21 -33.07 8.34 16.03
C ALA A 21 -34.60 8.59 15.97
N LYS A 22 -35.08 9.67 16.62
CA LYS A 22 -36.48 10.15 16.54
C LYS A 22 -36.91 10.58 15.13
N ARG A 23 -35.98 11.00 14.26
CA ARG A 23 -36.30 11.38 12.87
C ARG A 23 -36.70 10.14 12.07
N LEU A 24 -35.95 9.04 12.14
CA LEU A 24 -36.23 7.83 11.34
C LEU A 24 -37.62 7.23 11.61
N ALA A 25 -38.07 7.16 12.86
CA ALA A 25 -39.40 6.66 13.21
C ALA A 25 -40.56 7.52 12.65
N ARG A 26 -40.34 8.84 12.47
CA ARG A 26 -41.33 9.74 11.84
C ARG A 26 -41.43 9.48 10.33
N TRP A 27 -40.30 9.20 9.68
CA TRP A 27 -40.23 8.94 8.24
C TRP A 27 -40.52 7.47 7.89
N GLU A 28 -40.58 6.54 8.84
CA GLU A 28 -40.89 5.14 8.58
C GLU A 28 -42.24 4.99 7.84
N LYS A 29 -43.29 5.66 8.33
CA LYS A 29 -44.60 5.64 7.66
C LYS A 29 -44.55 6.30 6.27
N GLU A 30 -43.73 7.32 6.10
CA GLU A 30 -43.59 8.07 4.84
C GLU A 30 -42.80 7.25 3.79
N ILE A 31 -41.69 6.64 4.21
CA ILE A 31 -40.84 5.76 3.39
C ILE A 31 -41.59 4.49 3.00
N LEU A 32 -42.38 3.91 3.91
CA LEU A 32 -43.21 2.74 3.62
C LEU A 32 -44.46 3.08 2.79
N ALA A 33 -44.90 4.35 2.77
CA ALA A 33 -46.00 4.83 1.95
C ALA A 33 -45.57 5.19 0.52
N VAL A 34 -44.27 5.42 0.27
CA VAL A 34 -43.75 5.57 -1.09
C VAL A 34 -43.89 4.21 -1.79
N PRO A 35 -44.61 4.14 -2.93
CA PRO A 35 -44.72 2.89 -3.68
C PRO A 35 -43.30 2.44 -4.07
N PRO A 36 -42.99 1.12 -3.97
CA PRO A 36 -41.66 0.64 -4.27
C PRO A 36 -41.32 1.01 -5.71
N ASP A 37 -40.25 1.80 -5.88
CA ASP A 37 -39.63 2.04 -7.18
C ASP A 37 -38.95 0.72 -7.62
N ILE A 38 -39.72 -0.12 -8.31
CA ILE A 38 -39.27 -1.43 -8.79
C ILE A 38 -38.29 -1.18 -9.93
N LYS A 39 -37.02 -1.13 -9.57
CA LYS A 39 -35.93 -1.08 -10.54
C LYS A 39 -35.84 -2.39 -11.31
N ASP A 40 -35.56 -2.29 -12.60
CA ASP A 40 -35.36 -3.45 -13.46
C ASP A 40 -34.06 -4.19 -13.11
N LYS A 41 -33.90 -5.41 -13.64
CA LYS A 41 -32.76 -6.29 -13.33
C LYS A 41 -31.42 -5.68 -13.77
N GLU A 42 -31.38 -4.85 -14.79
CA GLU A 42 -30.16 -4.20 -15.27
C GLU A 42 -29.78 -3.02 -14.38
N THR A 43 -30.73 -2.15 -14.02
CA THR A 43 -30.46 -1.04 -13.09
C THR A 43 -30.08 -1.53 -11.69
N ILE A 44 -30.65 -2.64 -11.20
CA ILE A 44 -30.28 -3.23 -9.90
C ILE A 44 -28.86 -3.78 -9.88
N LYS A 45 -28.39 -4.40 -10.98
CA LYS A 45 -27.00 -4.92 -11.08
C LYS A 45 -25.94 -3.82 -10.94
N HIS A 46 -26.30 -2.58 -11.28
CA HIS A 46 -25.41 -1.43 -11.21
C HIS A 46 -25.46 -0.68 -9.88
N VAL A 47 -26.30 -1.11 -8.94
CA VAL A 47 -26.33 -0.53 -7.58
C VAL A 47 -25.02 -0.85 -6.86
N GLU A 48 -24.27 0.19 -6.51
CA GLU A 48 -22.90 0.08 -5.99
C GLU A 48 -22.84 -0.67 -4.64
N ILE A 49 -23.94 -0.69 -3.90
CA ILE A 49 -24.09 -1.27 -2.56
C ILE A 49 -24.47 -2.77 -2.60
N LEU A 50 -24.92 -3.31 -3.73
CA LEU A 50 -25.45 -4.67 -3.84
C LEU A 50 -24.43 -5.63 -4.45
N ASP A 51 -24.13 -6.75 -3.78
CA ASP A 51 -23.12 -7.73 -4.25
C ASP A 51 -23.77 -8.90 -4.98
N TYR A 52 -24.88 -9.37 -4.43
CA TYR A 52 -25.65 -10.48 -4.97
C TYR A 52 -27.11 -10.35 -4.55
N LEU A 53 -28.02 -10.65 -5.47
CA LEU A 53 -29.45 -10.66 -5.21
C LEU A 53 -30.08 -11.85 -5.92
N ASP A 54 -30.70 -12.72 -5.13
CA ASP A 54 -31.54 -13.81 -5.60
C ASP A 54 -32.77 -13.91 -4.69
N ASN A 55 -33.79 -14.65 -5.11
CA ASN A 55 -35.06 -14.79 -4.40
C ASN A 55 -34.91 -15.21 -2.93
N LYS A 56 -33.81 -15.90 -2.59
CA LYS A 56 -33.50 -16.39 -1.25
C LYS A 56 -32.59 -15.46 -0.44
N GLU A 57 -31.57 -14.90 -1.07
CA GLU A 57 -30.52 -14.14 -0.39
C GLU A 57 -30.25 -12.78 -1.05
N CYS A 58 -29.99 -11.78 -0.22
CA CYS A 58 -29.45 -10.48 -0.64
C CYS A 58 -28.12 -10.25 0.11
N ARG A 59 -27.03 -10.04 -0.62
CA ARG A 59 -25.71 -9.78 -0.06
C ARG A 59 -25.34 -8.33 -0.31
N ILE A 60 -25.13 -7.58 0.76
CA ILE A 60 -24.70 -6.18 0.70
C ILE A 60 -23.17 -6.13 0.56
N ARG A 61 -22.70 -5.34 -0.40
CA ARG A 61 -21.28 -5.11 -0.68
C ARG A 61 -20.58 -4.47 0.50
N ASN A 62 -19.34 -4.91 0.73
CA ASN A 62 -18.43 -4.25 1.64
C ASN A 62 -17.41 -3.41 0.85
N THR A 63 -17.50 -2.08 0.95
CA THR A 63 -16.64 -1.12 0.25
C THR A 63 -15.15 -1.28 0.61
N GLN A 64 -14.85 -1.68 1.85
CA GLN A 64 -13.48 -1.91 2.32
C GLN A 64 -12.81 -3.10 1.62
N ARG A 65 -13.59 -4.13 1.26
CA ARG A 65 -13.09 -5.32 0.55
C ARG A 65 -12.68 -4.97 -0.88
N ARG A 66 -13.46 -4.13 -1.57
CA ARG A 66 -13.20 -3.68 -2.95
C ARG A 66 -12.03 -2.70 -3.03
N ALA A 67 -11.95 -1.74 -2.10
CA ALA A 67 -10.83 -0.81 -2.04
C ALA A 67 -9.48 -1.55 -1.90
N ARG A 68 -9.46 -2.65 -1.13
CA ARG A 68 -8.28 -3.50 -1.02
C ARG A 68 -7.95 -4.27 -2.31
N SER A 69 -8.94 -4.91 -2.93
CA SER A 69 -8.70 -5.76 -4.10
C SER A 69 -8.42 -4.98 -5.38
N ILE A 70 -9.03 -3.81 -5.55
CA ILE A 70 -8.91 -3.00 -6.77
C ILE A 70 -7.77 -1.98 -6.67
N ALA A 71 -7.52 -1.40 -5.49
CA ALA A 71 -6.50 -0.37 -5.34
C ALA A 71 -5.29 -0.88 -4.56
N LEU A 72 -5.49 -1.31 -3.31
CA LEU A 72 -4.36 -1.55 -2.40
C LEU A 72 -3.43 -2.68 -2.88
N ILE A 73 -3.98 -3.81 -3.32
CA ILE A 73 -3.20 -4.95 -3.82
C ILE A 73 -2.43 -4.58 -5.11
N PRO A 74 -3.07 -4.08 -6.18
CA PRO A 74 -2.35 -3.70 -7.40
C PRO A 74 -1.28 -2.63 -7.16
N VAL A 75 -1.57 -1.61 -6.35
CA VAL A 75 -0.59 -0.57 -6.03
C VAL A 75 0.61 -1.14 -5.28
N THR A 76 0.37 -2.04 -4.32
CA THR A 76 1.48 -2.64 -3.55
C THR A 76 2.34 -3.55 -4.43
N LEU A 77 1.71 -4.34 -5.31
CA LEU A 77 2.44 -5.12 -6.32
C LEU A 77 3.26 -4.22 -7.24
N GLY A 78 2.70 -3.08 -7.70
CA GLY A 78 3.43 -2.10 -8.50
C GLY A 78 4.65 -1.53 -7.78
N ILE A 79 4.53 -1.19 -6.49
CA ILE A 79 5.66 -0.70 -5.68
C ILE A 79 6.74 -1.78 -5.52
N ILE A 80 6.35 -3.02 -5.23
CA ILE A 80 7.30 -4.14 -5.10
C ILE A 80 8.00 -4.43 -6.44
N SER A 81 7.26 -4.47 -7.54
CA SER A 81 7.82 -4.66 -8.88
C SER A 81 8.80 -3.54 -9.23
N SER A 82 8.47 -2.29 -8.91
CA SER A 82 9.37 -1.15 -9.09
C SER A 82 10.68 -1.30 -8.29
N LEU A 83 10.61 -1.77 -7.04
CA LEU A 83 11.80 -2.07 -6.24
C LEU A 83 12.66 -3.16 -6.90
N ILE A 84 12.05 -4.25 -7.36
CA ILE A 84 12.75 -5.35 -8.02
C ILE A 84 13.48 -4.85 -9.28
N LEU A 85 12.80 -4.04 -10.10
CA LEU A 85 13.41 -3.46 -11.31
C LEU A 85 14.57 -2.52 -10.98
N ASN A 86 14.48 -1.71 -9.92
CA ASN A 86 15.58 -0.85 -9.48
C ASN A 86 16.79 -1.67 -9.01
N ILE A 87 16.57 -2.74 -8.24
CA ILE A 87 17.65 -3.64 -7.81
C ILE A 87 18.30 -4.31 -9.02
N HIS A 88 17.50 -4.79 -9.98
CA HIS A 88 18.01 -5.40 -11.21
C HIS A 88 18.85 -4.40 -12.01
N GLY A 89 18.34 -3.18 -12.23
CA GLY A 89 19.07 -2.12 -12.92
C GLY A 89 20.39 -1.79 -12.24
N PHE A 90 20.41 -1.69 -10.90
CA PHE A 90 21.64 -1.47 -10.14
C PHE A 90 22.67 -2.59 -10.35
N ILE A 91 22.24 -3.86 -10.35
CA ILE A 91 23.13 -5.01 -10.55
C ILE A 91 23.72 -4.99 -11.97
N GLU A 92 22.88 -4.71 -12.97
CA GLU A 92 23.30 -4.64 -14.37
C GLU A 92 24.28 -3.48 -14.60
N ASP A 93 23.95 -2.29 -14.09
CA ASP A 93 24.82 -1.11 -14.13
C ASP A 93 26.17 -1.40 -13.47
N ARG A 94 26.16 -2.07 -12.30
CA ARG A 94 27.39 -2.46 -11.62
C ARG A 94 28.25 -3.35 -12.50
N LYS A 95 27.68 -4.38 -13.12
CA LYS A 95 28.43 -5.30 -13.98
C LYS A 95 29.08 -4.57 -15.15
N ASN A 96 28.34 -3.67 -15.80
CA ASN A 96 28.84 -2.87 -16.91
C ASN A 96 29.96 -1.91 -16.46
N ASN A 97 29.78 -1.30 -15.29
CA ASN A 97 30.76 -0.41 -14.69
C ASN A 97 32.05 -1.13 -14.29
N GLU A 98 31.96 -2.35 -13.72
CA GLU A 98 33.13 -3.16 -13.37
C GLU A 98 33.97 -3.47 -14.63
N VAL A 99 33.33 -3.81 -15.75
CA VAL A 99 34.04 -3.98 -17.05
C VAL A 99 34.73 -2.68 -17.46
N GLY A 100 34.06 -1.53 -17.36
CA GLY A 100 34.64 -0.23 -17.65
C GLY A 100 35.85 0.11 -16.78
N ILE A 101 35.76 -0.17 -15.48
CA ILE A 101 36.84 0.04 -14.50
C ILE A 101 38.04 -0.86 -14.83
N HIS A 102 37.82 -2.14 -15.13
CA HIS A 102 38.92 -3.05 -15.50
C HIS A 102 39.60 -2.63 -16.81
N ASN A 103 38.84 -2.17 -17.80
CA ASN A 103 39.41 -1.63 -19.04
C ASN A 103 40.26 -0.37 -18.78
N TRP A 104 39.78 0.53 -17.92
CA TRP A 104 40.53 1.70 -17.49
C TRP A 104 41.85 1.32 -16.82
N ILE A 105 41.81 0.38 -15.87
CA ILE A 105 43.00 -0.13 -15.17
C ILE A 105 43.97 -0.79 -16.14
N ALA A 106 43.49 -1.56 -17.12
CA ALA A 106 44.35 -2.17 -18.14
C ALA A 106 45.13 -1.12 -18.95
N LEU A 107 44.51 0.03 -19.26
CA LEU A 107 45.19 1.15 -19.91
C LEU A 107 46.25 1.78 -19.00
N VAL A 108 45.92 1.98 -17.72
CA VAL A 108 46.87 2.52 -16.73
C VAL A 108 48.07 1.60 -16.57
N LYS A 109 47.85 0.29 -16.45
CA LYS A 109 48.92 -0.72 -16.40
C LYS A 109 49.83 -0.69 -17.62
N LYS A 110 49.25 -0.58 -18.82
CA LYS A 110 50.04 -0.49 -20.06
C LYS A 110 50.97 0.73 -20.08
N LYS A 111 50.54 1.84 -19.46
CA LYS A 111 51.29 3.10 -19.46
C LYS A 111 52.28 3.23 -18.29
N TYR A 112 51.93 2.73 -17.11
CA TYR A 112 52.67 2.95 -15.86
C TYR A 112 53.24 1.67 -15.23
N GLY A 113 53.00 0.51 -15.83
CA GLY A 113 53.43 -0.80 -15.33
C GLY A 113 52.39 -1.50 -14.45
N GLU A 114 52.59 -2.79 -14.19
CA GLU A 114 51.67 -3.63 -13.40
C GLU A 114 51.53 -3.15 -11.94
N GLU A 115 52.61 -2.60 -11.38
CA GLU A 115 52.66 -2.10 -10.00
C GLU A 115 52.37 -0.60 -9.89
N PHE A 116 51.61 -0.03 -10.84
CA PHE A 116 51.31 1.40 -10.84
C PHE A 116 50.72 1.86 -9.49
N TYR A 117 49.90 1.05 -8.84
CA TYR A 117 49.23 1.39 -7.58
C TYR A 117 50.18 1.60 -6.39
N LEU A 118 51.44 1.15 -6.48
CA LEU A 118 52.49 1.40 -5.49
C LEU A 118 53.30 2.68 -5.76
N ARG A 119 53.08 3.31 -6.92
CA ARG A 119 53.85 4.47 -7.35
C ARG A 119 53.32 5.75 -6.71
N ASN A 120 54.25 6.59 -6.24
CA ASN A 120 53.93 7.89 -5.66
C ASN A 120 53.97 9.04 -6.68
N ASP A 121 54.39 8.79 -7.92
CA ASP A 121 54.52 9.79 -9.00
C ASP A 121 53.33 9.83 -9.97
N LEU A 122 52.24 9.11 -9.67
CA LEU A 122 51.02 9.11 -10.46
C LEU A 122 50.25 10.43 -10.29
N PRO A 123 49.68 10.99 -11.37
CA PRO A 123 48.83 12.19 -11.29
C PRO A 123 47.62 12.01 -10.37
N ASP A 124 47.19 13.10 -9.72
CA ASP A 124 46.05 13.11 -8.78
C ASP A 124 44.75 12.60 -9.42
N TYR A 125 44.53 12.88 -10.71
CA TYR A 125 43.34 12.40 -11.42
C TYR A 125 43.28 10.87 -11.61
N MET A 126 44.34 10.13 -11.23
CA MET A 126 44.41 8.67 -11.26
C MET A 126 44.22 8.01 -9.89
N GLU A 127 43.81 8.76 -8.86
CA GLU A 127 43.48 8.20 -7.55
C GLU A 127 42.43 7.09 -7.64
N ASP A 128 41.50 7.20 -8.58
CA ASP A 128 40.45 6.22 -8.82
C ASP A 128 41.03 4.85 -9.25
N ALA A 129 41.98 4.85 -10.21
CA ALA A 129 42.70 3.67 -10.65
C ALA A 129 43.58 3.11 -9.54
N ARG A 130 44.25 3.98 -8.77
CA ARG A 130 45.09 3.58 -7.64
C ARG A 130 44.27 2.89 -6.54
N TYR A 131 43.09 3.43 -6.23
CA TYR A 131 42.17 2.87 -5.25
C TYR A 131 41.72 1.45 -5.62
N ILE A 132 41.40 1.20 -6.90
CA ILE A 132 41.08 -0.15 -7.36
C ILE A 132 42.32 -1.04 -7.39
N GLY A 133 43.45 -0.51 -7.86
CA GLY A 133 44.73 -1.19 -7.91
C GLY A 133 44.74 -2.34 -8.92
N ASN A 134 45.10 -3.53 -8.45
CA ASN A 134 45.18 -4.75 -9.26
C ASN A 134 44.13 -5.81 -8.85
N ASP A 135 43.04 -5.37 -8.23
CA ASP A 135 41.97 -6.27 -7.81
C ASP A 135 41.31 -6.91 -9.03
N LYS A 136 41.27 -8.25 -9.04
CA LYS A 136 40.57 -9.02 -10.08
C LYS A 136 39.05 -8.92 -9.95
N ASP A 137 38.55 -8.92 -8.73
CA ASP A 137 37.12 -8.81 -8.41
C ASP A 137 36.89 -7.61 -7.51
N ILE A 138 35.96 -6.74 -7.90
CA ILE A 138 35.61 -5.56 -7.12
C ILE A 138 34.47 -5.93 -6.17
N SER A 139 34.74 -5.94 -4.86
CA SER A 139 33.69 -6.16 -3.85
C SER A 139 32.62 -5.07 -3.91
N LEU A 140 31.38 -5.37 -3.51
CA LEU A 140 30.28 -4.39 -3.51
C LEU A 140 30.64 -3.12 -2.72
N ARG A 141 31.28 -3.27 -1.56
CA ARG A 141 31.70 -2.13 -0.73
C ARG A 141 32.73 -1.26 -1.46
N LYS A 142 33.71 -1.89 -2.11
CA LYS A 142 34.74 -1.18 -2.88
C LYS A 142 34.12 -0.46 -4.09
N TYR A 143 33.20 -1.13 -4.79
CA TYR A 143 32.43 -0.54 -5.89
C TYR A 143 31.60 0.67 -5.45
N LEU A 144 30.86 0.57 -4.34
CA LEU A 144 30.05 1.68 -3.82
C LEU A 144 30.94 2.87 -3.43
N HIS A 145 32.05 2.63 -2.75
CA HIS A 145 33.01 3.68 -2.45
C HIS A 145 33.53 4.32 -3.74
N TYR A 146 33.88 3.51 -4.74
CA TYR A 146 34.36 4.02 -6.02
C TYR A 146 33.30 4.89 -6.75
N ARG A 147 32.08 4.37 -6.87
CA ARG A 147 30.93 5.06 -7.50
C ARG A 147 30.60 6.39 -6.84
N TYR A 148 30.66 6.46 -5.51
CA TYR A 148 30.27 7.66 -4.76
C TYR A 148 31.40 8.63 -4.44
N ASN A 149 32.65 8.33 -4.84
CA ASN A 149 33.77 9.25 -4.63
C ASN A 149 34.48 9.63 -5.94
N TYR A 150 34.57 8.74 -6.93
CA TYR A 150 35.37 8.98 -8.14
C TYR A 150 34.56 9.19 -9.43
N TYR A 151 33.28 8.86 -9.47
CA TYR A 151 32.45 9.19 -10.64
C TYR A 151 32.15 10.69 -10.74
N LEU A 152 32.03 11.17 -11.99
CA LEU A 152 31.74 12.56 -12.30
C LEU A 152 30.46 13.08 -11.62
N TYR A 153 29.45 12.22 -11.49
CA TYR A 153 28.15 12.52 -10.87
C TYR A 153 27.94 11.74 -9.56
N SER A 154 29.02 11.47 -8.84
CA SER A 154 29.03 10.67 -7.59
C SER A 154 28.00 11.15 -6.55
N ASP A 155 27.95 12.46 -6.29
CA ASP A 155 27.02 13.07 -5.33
C ASP A 155 25.55 12.89 -5.77
N SER A 156 25.27 13.07 -7.07
CA SER A 156 23.94 12.83 -7.63
C SER A 156 23.53 11.37 -7.50
N PHE A 157 24.42 10.43 -7.82
CA PHE A 157 24.15 9.00 -7.67
C PHE A 157 23.86 8.64 -6.22
N LEU A 158 24.66 9.13 -5.27
CA LEU A 158 24.45 8.88 -3.85
C LEU A 158 23.08 9.37 -3.39
N LYS A 159 22.71 10.60 -3.77
CA LYS A 159 21.41 11.21 -3.43
C LYS A 159 20.24 10.43 -4.01
N ILE A 160 20.35 10.01 -5.27
CA ILE A 160 19.31 9.23 -5.95
C ILE A 160 19.15 7.86 -5.28
N ASP A 161 20.25 7.13 -5.08
CA ASP A 161 20.23 5.77 -4.52
C ASP A 161 19.68 5.77 -3.09
N ILE A 162 20.14 6.71 -2.23
CA ILE A 162 19.61 6.89 -0.87
C ILE A 162 18.14 7.33 -0.90
N GLY A 163 17.78 8.24 -1.82
CA GLY A 163 16.42 8.73 -1.98
C GLY A 163 15.43 7.61 -2.28
N PHE A 164 15.74 6.76 -3.26
CA PHE A 164 14.93 5.58 -3.58
C PHE A 164 14.91 4.56 -2.44
N LEU A 165 16.04 4.29 -1.80
CA LEU A 165 16.10 3.38 -0.64
C LEU A 165 15.15 3.84 0.48
N LEU A 166 15.22 5.12 0.85
CA LEU A 166 14.35 5.70 1.88
C LEU A 166 12.88 5.71 1.46
N LEU A 167 12.61 6.03 0.18
CA LEU A 167 11.26 5.99 -0.38
C LEU A 167 10.63 4.60 -0.20
N TYR A 168 11.33 3.55 -0.60
CA TYR A 168 10.84 2.18 -0.46
C TYR A 168 10.70 1.77 1.00
N LEU A 169 11.66 2.14 1.86
CA LEU A 169 11.62 1.85 3.29
C LEU A 169 10.43 2.52 3.98
N LEU A 170 10.03 3.72 3.55
CA LEU A 170 8.90 4.45 4.10
C LEU A 170 7.56 3.98 3.55
N ILE A 171 7.47 3.66 2.27
CA ILE A 171 6.21 3.34 1.58
C ILE A 171 5.82 1.87 1.75
N ILE A 172 6.75 0.92 1.64
CA ILE A 172 6.38 -0.50 1.62
C ILE A 172 5.74 -0.96 2.96
N PRO A 173 6.29 -0.65 4.15
CA PRO A 173 5.72 -1.09 5.41
C PRO A 173 4.25 -0.70 5.64
N PRO A 174 3.81 0.55 5.44
CA PRO A 174 2.41 0.91 5.63
C PRO A 174 1.47 0.24 4.62
N PHE A 175 1.91 0.03 3.37
CA PHE A 175 1.11 -0.67 2.36
C PHE A 175 0.96 -2.17 2.68
N VAL A 176 2.05 -2.83 3.04
CA VAL A 176 2.04 -4.22 3.50
C VAL A 176 1.16 -4.35 4.75
N TRP A 177 1.35 -3.47 5.73
CA TRP A 177 0.51 -3.43 6.93
C TRP A 177 -0.96 -3.21 6.57
N ALA A 178 -1.27 -2.27 5.70
CA ALA A 178 -2.65 -2.01 5.28
C ALA A 178 -3.27 -3.23 4.58
N ILE A 179 -2.50 -4.00 3.79
CA ILE A 179 -3.00 -5.26 3.22
C ILE A 179 -3.32 -6.25 4.33
N PHE A 180 -2.40 -6.54 5.25
CA PHE A 180 -2.62 -7.59 6.25
C PHE A 180 -3.66 -7.20 7.31
N PHE A 181 -3.67 -5.94 7.75
CA PHE A 181 -4.49 -5.47 8.87
C PHE A 181 -5.80 -4.80 8.47
N SER A 182 -6.00 -4.43 7.20
CA SER A 182 -7.34 -4.10 6.69
C SER A 182 -8.19 -5.37 6.64
N ARG A 183 -8.86 -5.64 7.75
CA ARG A 183 -9.65 -6.85 8.02
C ARG A 183 -10.68 -7.09 6.91
N ARG A 184 -10.81 -8.35 6.48
CA ARG A 184 -11.94 -8.82 5.66
C ARG A 184 -13.20 -8.68 6.51
N GLN A 185 -13.94 -7.59 6.34
CA GLN A 185 -15.31 -7.52 6.82
C GLN A 185 -16.16 -8.39 5.88
N ALA A 186 -16.87 -9.36 6.45
CA ALA A 186 -17.77 -10.19 5.67
C ALA A 186 -18.93 -9.34 5.11
N PRO A 187 -19.46 -9.67 3.92
CA PRO A 187 -20.68 -9.03 3.45
C PRO A 187 -21.78 -9.25 4.48
N LEU A 188 -22.70 -8.28 4.60
CA LEU A 188 -23.93 -8.51 5.34
C LEU A 188 -24.85 -9.32 4.44
N ILE A 189 -25.31 -10.46 4.92
CA ILE A 189 -26.21 -11.35 4.19
C ILE A 189 -27.59 -11.24 4.82
N ILE A 190 -28.57 -11.02 3.96
CA ILE A 190 -29.99 -10.98 4.29
C ILE A 190 -30.59 -12.24 3.68
N ASP A 191 -30.99 -13.17 4.53
CA ASP A 191 -31.75 -14.34 4.14
C ASP A 191 -33.24 -14.02 4.26
N ARG A 192 -33.94 -14.09 3.12
CA ARG A 192 -35.37 -13.81 3.02
C ARG A 192 -36.23 -15.01 3.40
N GLU A 193 -35.75 -16.23 3.22
CA GLU A 193 -36.49 -17.43 3.62
C GLU A 193 -36.52 -17.54 5.14
N ARG A 194 -35.38 -17.29 5.80
CA ARG A 194 -35.24 -17.40 7.25
C ARG A 194 -35.52 -16.09 8.00
N GLN A 195 -35.71 -14.98 7.27
CA GLN A 195 -35.94 -13.65 7.83
C GLN A 195 -34.86 -13.24 8.84
N ILE A 196 -33.59 -13.49 8.48
CA ILE A 196 -32.41 -13.17 9.30
C ILE A 196 -31.38 -12.33 8.54
N PHE A 197 -30.74 -11.42 9.27
CA PHE A 197 -29.51 -10.74 8.89
C PHE A 197 -28.36 -11.46 9.55
N TYR A 198 -27.29 -11.76 8.83
CA TYR A 198 -26.09 -12.29 9.44
C TYR A 198 -24.81 -11.78 8.78
N THR A 199 -23.74 -11.69 9.58
CA THR A 199 -22.41 -11.27 9.14
C THR A 199 -21.35 -11.91 10.04
N TRP A 200 -20.10 -11.87 9.59
CA TRP A 200 -18.94 -12.32 10.36
C TRP A 200 -18.02 -11.15 10.66
N TYR A 201 -17.67 -11.01 11.93
CA TYR A 201 -16.73 -10.00 12.39
C TYR A 201 -15.85 -10.55 13.51
N LYS A 202 -14.52 -10.40 13.37
CA LYS A 202 -13.51 -10.89 14.35
C LYS A 202 -13.70 -12.37 14.76
N GLY A 203 -13.95 -13.25 13.79
CA GLY A 203 -14.13 -14.69 14.06
C GLY A 203 -15.45 -15.07 14.74
N LYS A 204 -16.35 -14.11 14.97
CA LYS A 204 -17.69 -14.34 15.51
C LYS A 204 -18.74 -14.15 14.44
N ALA A 205 -19.71 -15.06 14.40
CA ALA A 205 -20.92 -14.90 13.61
C ALA A 205 -21.92 -14.05 14.40
N TYR A 206 -22.50 -13.06 13.72
CA TYR A 206 -23.53 -12.20 14.25
C TYR A 206 -24.78 -12.45 13.42
N ALA A 207 -25.90 -12.73 14.08
CA ALA A 207 -27.18 -12.91 13.42
C ALA A 207 -28.29 -12.18 14.18
N ALA A 208 -29.27 -11.66 13.46
CA ALA A 208 -30.46 -11.02 14.02
C ALA A 208 -31.67 -11.30 13.13
N ARG A 209 -32.83 -11.56 13.72
CA ARG A 209 -34.09 -11.62 12.95
C ARG A 209 -34.53 -10.22 12.54
N TYR A 210 -35.33 -10.10 11.48
CA TYR A 210 -35.80 -8.79 10.99
C TYR A 210 -36.37 -7.86 12.07
N PRO A 211 -37.20 -8.33 13.03
CA PRO A 211 -37.74 -7.47 14.09
C PRO A 211 -36.68 -6.96 15.09
N GLN A 212 -35.52 -7.62 15.14
CA GLN A 212 -34.43 -7.34 16.08
C GLN A 212 -33.36 -6.42 15.48
N VAL A 213 -33.51 -6.00 14.22
CA VAL A 213 -32.56 -5.10 13.57
C VAL A 213 -33.11 -3.69 13.62
N GLY A 214 -32.43 -2.81 14.35
CA GLY A 214 -32.67 -1.36 14.27
C GLY A 214 -31.65 -0.71 13.33
N MET A 215 -32.05 0.31 12.58
CA MET A 215 -31.09 1.13 11.84
C MET A 215 -30.22 1.93 12.82
N ALA A 216 -28.95 1.53 12.95
CA ALA A 216 -27.92 2.39 13.52
C ALA A 216 -27.23 3.11 12.36
N GLU A 217 -27.35 4.42 12.28
CA GLU A 217 -26.69 5.21 11.23
C GLU A 217 -25.19 5.25 11.49
N LYS A 218 -24.47 4.26 10.96
CA LYS A 218 -23.01 4.23 10.81
C LYS A 218 -22.55 3.08 9.91
N THR A 219 -23.01 3.05 8.65
CA THR A 219 -22.48 2.18 7.57
C THR A 219 -22.25 0.69 7.90
N ASN A 220 -22.82 0.18 8.99
CA ASN A 220 -22.72 -1.17 9.50
C ASN A 220 -24.01 -1.46 10.26
N ILE A 221 -24.77 -2.43 9.78
CA ILE A 221 -25.94 -2.96 10.48
C ILE A 221 -25.40 -3.83 11.63
N PHE A 222 -25.65 -3.41 12.88
CA PHE A 222 -25.29 -4.18 14.07
C PHE A 222 -26.53 -4.89 14.64
N PRO A 223 -26.42 -6.16 15.06
CA PRO A 223 -27.42 -6.78 15.91
C PRO A 223 -27.61 -5.98 17.20
N GLN A 224 -28.84 -5.94 17.73
CA GLN A 224 -29.19 -5.23 18.97
C GLN A 224 -28.36 -5.64 20.20
N SER A 225 -27.69 -6.80 20.19
CA SER A 225 -26.83 -7.28 21.28
C SER A 225 -25.52 -6.51 21.48
N LEU A 226 -25.23 -5.50 20.66
CA LEU A 226 -24.01 -4.69 20.71
C LEU A 226 -24.22 -3.23 21.17
N ARG A 227 -25.38 -2.87 21.73
CA ARG A 227 -25.51 -1.57 22.39
C ARG A 227 -24.81 -1.61 23.75
N PRO A 228 -23.82 -0.73 24.03
CA PRO A 228 -23.39 -0.50 25.40
C PRO A 228 -24.56 0.16 26.15
N GLY A 229 -24.87 -0.37 27.34
CA GLY A 229 -25.69 0.33 28.34
C GLY A 229 -24.99 1.57 28.87
#